data_AF-A0A7K3LMC9-F1
#
_entry.id   AF-A0A7K3LMC9-F1
#
_cell.length_a   1.000
_cell.length_b   1.000
_cell.length_c   1.000
_cell.angle_alpha   90.00
_cell.angle_beta   90.00
_cell.angle_gamma   90.00
#
_symmetry.space_group_name_H-M   'P 1'
#
loop_
_entity.id
_entity.type
_entity.pdbx_description
1 polymer ?
#
loop_
_entity_poly.entity_id
_entity_poly.type
_entity_poly.pdbx_seq_one_letter_code
_entity_poly.pdbx_strand_id
1 'polypeptide(L)'
;MANIFGGIAQIGYVVRDVEASMRGFLATGVGPWFYLKGVRPQNFTYRGERADMAMDVAIANSGGVQIELICPVGDAPSMYRDFLAAGNEGVQHLAYWTEDYQGLYDRALAAGFTVGQEGQIGGADGRFAYFETEHHPGTVVEISDVGGTKRFVFDLVKLAADNWDWSNPIQEIDASLIGGDPAALAEIMAALG
;
A
#
# COMPACT_ATOMS: atom_id res chain seq x y z
N MET A 1 -24.60 9.00 3.25
CA MET A 1 -23.50 8.03 3.47
C MET A 1 -22.32 8.76 4.09
N ALA A 2 -21.61 8.13 5.01
CA ALA A 2 -20.43 8.70 5.65
C ALA A 2 -19.25 8.71 4.65
N ASN A 3 -18.93 9.89 4.11
CA ASN A 3 -17.93 10.15 3.05
C ASN A 3 -18.12 9.34 1.73
N ILE A 4 -17.44 9.73 0.64
CA ILE A 4 -17.59 9.08 -0.69
C ILE A 4 -16.68 7.86 -0.90
N PHE A 5 -15.70 7.66 -0.01
CA PHE A 5 -14.65 6.64 -0.11
C PHE A 5 -14.95 5.39 0.72
N GLY A 6 -15.85 5.48 1.70
CA GLY A 6 -16.20 4.38 2.59
C GLY A 6 -15.35 4.34 3.87
N GLY A 7 -15.10 3.13 4.37
CA GLY A 7 -14.28 2.90 5.56
C GLY A 7 -12.79 2.83 5.22
N ILE A 8 -11.95 3.32 6.13
CA ILE A 8 -10.49 3.21 6.00
C ILE A 8 -10.13 1.73 6.08
N ALA A 9 -9.43 1.23 5.06
CA ALA A 9 -8.96 -0.14 4.99
C ALA A 9 -7.49 -0.27 5.38
N GLN A 10 -6.68 0.75 5.08
CA GLN A 10 -5.24 0.73 5.28
C GLN A 10 -4.69 2.10 5.69
N ILE A 11 -3.62 2.09 6.48
CA ILE A 11 -2.85 3.27 6.88
C ILE A 11 -1.43 3.09 6.38
N GLY A 12 -1.00 3.98 5.48
CA GLY A 12 0.33 3.93 4.91
C GLY A 12 1.30 4.89 5.59
N TYR A 13 2.40 4.31 6.07
CA TYR A 13 3.52 5.01 6.66
C TYR A 13 4.64 5.10 5.64
N VAL A 14 5.14 6.29 5.39
CA VAL A 14 6.36 6.47 4.60
C VAL A 14 7.53 6.61 5.56
N VAL A 15 8.52 5.75 5.40
CA VAL A 15 9.63 5.54 6.32
C VAL A 15 10.96 5.56 5.59
N ARG A 16 12.04 5.81 6.32
CA ARG A 16 13.42 5.78 5.76
C ARG A 16 14.05 4.38 5.83
N ASP A 17 13.54 3.53 6.71
CA ASP A 17 14.01 2.17 6.93
C ASP A 17 12.81 1.27 7.28
N VAL A 18 12.41 0.43 6.31
CA VAL A 18 11.28 -0.49 6.47
C VAL A 18 11.59 -1.53 7.55
N GLU A 19 12.82 -2.04 7.61
CA GLU A 19 13.19 -3.08 8.56
C GLU A 19 13.19 -2.58 10.00
N ALA A 20 13.70 -1.37 10.23
CA ALA A 20 13.64 -0.72 11.54
C ALA A 20 12.19 -0.44 11.95
N SER A 21 11.36 0.00 11.01
CA SER A 21 9.94 0.28 11.23
C SER A 21 9.16 -0.99 11.57
N MET A 22 9.36 -2.09 10.82
CA MET A 22 8.77 -3.40 11.13
C MET A 22 9.13 -3.84 12.55
N ARG A 23 10.42 -3.75 12.96
CA ARG A 23 10.85 -4.06 14.33
C ARG A 23 10.15 -3.20 15.39
N GLY A 24 9.96 -1.92 15.12
CA GLY A 24 9.23 -1.00 16.01
C GLY A 24 7.77 -1.41 16.18
N PHE A 25 7.08 -1.75 15.10
CA PHE A 25 5.69 -2.22 15.13
C PHE A 25 5.54 -3.62 15.74
N LEU A 26 6.49 -4.52 15.53
CA LEU A 26 6.50 -5.83 16.19
C LEU A 26 6.52 -5.67 17.72
N ALA A 27 7.27 -4.68 18.23
CA ALA A 27 7.29 -4.39 19.66
C ALA A 27 5.95 -3.88 20.22
N THR A 28 5.03 -3.42 19.35
CA THR A 28 3.65 -3.03 19.73
C THR A 28 2.62 -4.12 19.45
N GLY A 29 3.05 -5.27 18.90
CA GLY A 29 2.18 -6.40 18.58
C GLY A 29 1.55 -6.37 17.20
N VAL A 30 2.09 -5.60 16.26
CA VAL A 30 1.65 -5.62 14.86
C VAL A 30 2.57 -6.52 14.04
N GLY A 31 2.00 -7.58 13.47
CA GLY A 31 2.66 -8.59 12.65
C GLY A 31 1.69 -9.75 12.30
N PRO A 32 2.16 -10.77 11.56
CA PRO A 32 3.47 -10.86 10.95
C PRO A 32 3.57 -9.90 9.76
N TRP A 33 4.80 -9.55 9.38
CA TRP A 33 5.07 -8.65 8.26
C TRP A 33 5.41 -9.41 7.00
N PHE A 34 4.77 -9.04 5.89
CA PHE A 34 5.14 -9.48 4.56
C PHE A 34 5.91 -8.37 3.87
N TYR A 35 7.20 -8.61 3.60
CA TYR A 35 8.15 -7.62 3.12
C TYR A 35 8.49 -7.86 1.65
N LEU A 36 8.23 -6.86 0.80
CA LEU A 36 8.46 -6.90 -0.63
C LEU A 36 9.47 -5.83 -1.03
N LYS A 37 10.55 -6.25 -1.66
CA LYS A 37 11.66 -5.36 -2.04
C LYS A 37 11.60 -5.01 -3.52
N GLY A 38 11.94 -3.76 -3.85
CA GLY A 38 12.05 -3.30 -5.22
C GLY A 38 10.75 -3.35 -6.01
N VAL A 39 9.60 -3.14 -5.35
CA VAL A 39 8.29 -3.02 -6.01
C VAL A 39 8.34 -1.84 -6.98
N ARG A 40 7.96 -2.09 -8.24
CA ARG A 40 7.88 -1.08 -9.29
C ARG A 40 6.48 -1.02 -9.87
N PRO A 41 5.68 -0.01 -9.51
CA PRO A 41 4.34 0.10 -10.08
C PRO A 41 4.38 0.30 -11.59
N GLN A 42 3.54 -0.45 -12.28
CA GLN A 42 3.29 -0.24 -13.69
C GLN A 42 2.53 1.06 -13.88
N ASN A 43 2.76 1.68 -15.02
CA ASN A 43 2.09 2.90 -15.43
C ASN A 43 2.16 4.10 -14.46
N PHE A 44 3.19 4.13 -13.61
CA PHE A 44 3.31 5.15 -12.60
C PHE A 44 3.45 6.56 -13.18
N THR A 45 2.63 7.48 -12.66
CA THR A 45 2.75 8.92 -12.92
C THR A 45 2.76 9.69 -11.61
N TYR A 46 3.55 10.76 -11.58
CA TYR A 46 3.58 11.75 -10.52
C TYR A 46 3.23 13.11 -11.11
N ARG A 47 2.15 13.74 -10.61
CA ARG A 47 1.56 14.99 -11.14
C ARG A 47 1.38 14.96 -12.66
N GLY A 48 0.92 13.83 -13.18
CA GLY A 48 0.66 13.59 -14.62
C GLY A 48 1.90 13.22 -15.45
N GLU A 49 3.11 13.33 -14.90
CA GLU A 49 4.36 12.99 -15.60
C GLU A 49 4.82 11.57 -15.28
N ARG A 50 5.34 10.86 -16.28
CA ARG A 50 5.83 9.49 -16.08
C ARG A 50 7.09 9.47 -15.22
N ALA A 51 7.15 8.52 -14.29
CA ALA A 51 8.32 8.32 -13.44
C ALA A 51 8.59 6.83 -13.21
N ASP A 52 9.87 6.45 -13.12
CA ASP A 52 10.30 5.08 -12.82
C ASP A 52 10.42 4.88 -11.30
N MET A 53 9.28 4.97 -10.61
CA MET A 53 9.23 4.85 -9.15
C MET A 53 9.47 3.40 -8.73
N ALA A 54 10.34 3.22 -7.73
CA ALA A 54 10.56 1.96 -7.04
C ALA A 54 10.44 2.17 -5.53
N MET A 55 9.99 1.15 -4.81
CA MET A 55 9.85 1.20 -3.37
C MET A 55 10.01 -0.17 -2.73
N ASP A 56 10.45 -0.18 -1.48
CA ASP A 56 10.34 -1.32 -0.59
C ASP A 56 9.05 -1.15 0.23
N VAL A 57 8.27 -2.23 0.36
CA VAL A 57 6.94 -2.23 0.99
C VAL A 57 6.85 -3.35 2.00
N ALA A 58 6.32 -3.08 3.19
CA ALA A 58 5.91 -4.12 4.11
C ALA A 58 4.45 -3.93 4.54
N ILE A 59 3.70 -5.02 4.60
CA ILE A 59 2.29 -5.01 5.02
C ILE A 59 2.04 -5.98 6.17
N ALA A 60 1.21 -5.57 7.11
CA ALA A 60 0.69 -6.39 8.20
C ALA A 60 -0.70 -5.90 8.59
N ASN A 61 -1.52 -6.75 9.19
CA ASN A 61 -2.84 -6.35 9.69
C ASN A 61 -2.81 -6.17 11.22
N SER A 62 -3.56 -5.19 11.71
CA SER A 62 -3.92 -5.06 13.12
C SER A 62 -5.44 -5.05 13.23
N GLY A 63 -6.01 -6.21 13.53
CA GLY A 63 -7.45 -6.42 13.46
C GLY A 63 -8.01 -6.14 12.07
N GLY A 64 -8.87 -5.13 11.95
CA GLY A 64 -9.55 -4.80 10.68
C GLY A 64 -8.77 -3.87 9.75
N VAL A 65 -7.65 -3.29 10.19
CA VAL A 65 -6.91 -2.27 9.42
C VAL A 65 -5.55 -2.84 9.00
N GLN A 66 -5.17 -2.64 7.75
CA GLN A 66 -3.83 -2.96 7.26
C GLN A 66 -2.87 -1.78 7.54
N ILE A 67 -1.70 -2.08 8.07
CA ILE A 67 -0.59 -1.14 8.18
C ILE A 67 0.36 -1.43 7.04
N GLU A 68 0.69 -0.41 6.26
CA GLU A 68 1.67 -0.48 5.19
C GLU A 68 2.86 0.43 5.53
N LEU A 69 4.07 -0.08 5.34
CA LEU A 69 5.32 0.66 5.45
C LEU A 69 5.92 0.80 4.06
N ILE A 70 6.22 2.02 3.62
CA ILE A 70 6.77 2.31 2.30
C ILE A 70 8.08 3.07 2.45
N CYS A 71 9.13 2.57 1.81
CA CYS A 71 10.39 3.29 1.63
C CYS A 71 10.67 3.47 0.14
N PRO A 72 10.63 4.71 -0.40
CA PRO A 72 10.99 4.94 -1.79
C PRO A 72 12.46 4.60 -2.03
N VAL A 73 12.76 3.93 -3.14
CA VAL A 73 14.10 3.54 -3.53
C VAL A 73 14.57 4.41 -4.70
N GLY A 74 15.67 5.12 -4.49
CA GLY A 74 16.27 6.02 -5.48
C GLY A 74 15.58 7.38 -5.60
N ASP A 75 15.83 8.05 -6.72
CA ASP A 75 15.51 9.48 -6.91
C ASP A 75 14.35 9.72 -7.91
N ALA A 76 13.46 8.74 -8.08
CA ALA A 76 12.28 8.91 -8.92
C ALA A 76 11.22 9.77 -8.22
N PRO A 77 10.60 10.76 -8.91
CA PRO A 77 9.62 11.65 -8.29
C PRO A 77 8.36 10.89 -7.86
N SER A 78 7.92 11.18 -6.64
CA SER A 78 6.77 10.58 -5.98
C SER A 78 6.32 11.43 -4.80
N MET A 79 5.07 11.26 -4.38
CA MET A 79 4.57 11.87 -3.15
C MET A 79 5.32 11.36 -1.91
N TYR A 80 5.83 10.12 -1.95
CA TYR A 80 6.63 9.53 -0.86
C TYR A 80 7.95 10.29 -0.65
N ARG A 81 8.67 10.57 -1.74
CA ARG A 81 9.93 11.30 -1.65
C ARG A 81 9.71 12.74 -1.20
N ASP A 82 8.68 13.41 -1.73
CA ASP A 82 8.38 14.79 -1.33
C ASP A 82 8.01 14.87 0.15
N PHE A 83 7.27 13.88 0.66
CA PHE A 83 6.98 13.74 2.09
C PHE A 83 8.24 13.62 2.95
N LEU A 84 9.18 12.75 2.56
CA LEU A 84 10.45 12.58 3.28
C LEU A 84 11.38 13.79 3.15
N ALA A 85 11.41 14.44 1.99
CA ALA A 85 12.22 15.63 1.71
C ALA A 85 11.73 16.85 2.50
N ALA A 86 10.43 16.92 2.79
CA ALA A 86 9.86 17.90 3.71
C ALA A 86 10.22 17.65 5.19
N GLY A 87 11.05 16.65 5.48
CA GLY A 87 11.50 16.31 6.84
C GLY A 87 10.51 15.44 7.63
N ASN A 88 9.44 14.96 6.99
CA ASN A 88 8.48 14.09 7.64
C ASN A 88 8.92 12.62 7.58
N GLU A 89 8.31 11.82 8.43
CA GLU A 89 8.37 10.36 8.47
C GLU A 89 7.17 9.87 9.30
N GLY A 90 6.52 8.78 8.90
CA GLY A 90 5.33 8.25 9.57
C GLY A 90 4.09 8.24 8.68
N VAL A 91 2.90 8.37 9.28
CA VAL A 91 1.62 8.29 8.55
C VAL A 91 1.57 9.35 7.45
N GLN A 92 1.37 8.89 6.22
CA GLN A 92 1.16 9.74 5.06
C GLN A 92 -0.29 9.61 4.56
N HIS A 93 -0.81 8.39 4.39
CA HIS A 93 -2.10 8.25 3.73
C HIS A 93 -3.06 7.30 4.44
N LEU A 94 -4.34 7.55 4.16
CA LEU A 94 -5.45 6.68 4.49
C LEU A 94 -5.97 6.08 3.18
N ALA A 95 -5.92 4.77 3.07
CA ALA A 95 -6.36 4.07 1.87
C ALA A 95 -7.78 3.50 2.04
N TYR A 96 -8.52 3.59 0.94
CA TYR A 96 -9.87 3.09 0.79
C TYR A 96 -9.89 2.10 -0.36
N TRP A 97 -10.45 0.92 -0.11
CA TRP A 97 -10.52 -0.16 -1.08
C TRP A 97 -11.88 -0.16 -1.78
N THR A 98 -11.88 -0.36 -3.09
CA THR A 98 -13.09 -0.35 -3.91
C THR A 98 -13.05 -1.42 -5.00
N GLU A 99 -14.21 -1.97 -5.33
CA GLU A 99 -14.42 -2.83 -6.51
C GLU A 99 -14.94 -2.01 -7.72
N ASP A 100 -15.40 -0.77 -7.48
CA ASP A 100 -15.77 0.21 -8.50
C ASP A 100 -14.69 1.31 -8.54
N TYR A 101 -13.49 0.96 -9.01
CA TYR A 101 -12.37 1.90 -9.03
C TYR A 101 -12.66 3.10 -9.92
N GLN A 102 -13.06 2.88 -11.18
CA GLN A 102 -13.28 3.98 -12.12
C GLN A 102 -14.40 4.90 -11.65
N GLY A 103 -15.52 4.34 -11.17
CA GLY A 103 -16.61 5.16 -10.66
C GLY A 103 -16.20 5.95 -9.42
N LEU A 104 -15.39 5.39 -8.51
CA LEU A 104 -14.88 6.13 -7.35
C LEU A 104 -13.88 7.22 -7.75
N TYR A 105 -12.98 6.92 -8.68
CA TYR A 105 -12.01 7.86 -9.24
C TYR A 105 -12.70 9.08 -9.86
N ASP A 106 -13.69 8.86 -10.73
CA ASP A 106 -14.44 9.93 -11.38
C ASP A 106 -15.23 10.78 -10.37
N ARG A 107 -15.80 10.15 -9.33
CA ARG A 107 -16.49 10.86 -8.23
C ARG A 107 -15.52 11.72 -7.41
N ALA A 108 -14.31 11.23 -7.15
CA ALA A 108 -13.29 11.99 -6.43
C ALA A 108 -12.87 13.23 -7.23
N LEU A 109 -12.61 13.09 -8.53
CA LEU A 109 -12.31 14.23 -9.40
C LEU A 109 -13.47 15.24 -9.45
N ALA A 110 -14.71 14.75 -9.60
CA ALA A 110 -15.89 15.60 -9.60
C ALA A 110 -16.11 16.33 -8.26
N ALA A 111 -15.61 15.78 -7.15
CA ALA A 111 -15.62 16.39 -5.83
C ALA A 111 -14.46 17.38 -5.60
N GLY A 112 -13.58 17.59 -6.60
CA GLY A 112 -12.49 18.56 -6.56
C GLY A 112 -11.16 18.02 -6.04
N PHE A 113 -11.01 16.71 -5.89
CA PHE A 113 -9.71 16.11 -5.56
C PHE A 113 -8.77 16.16 -6.78
N THR A 114 -7.48 16.39 -6.51
CA THR A 114 -6.42 16.42 -7.53
C THR A 114 -5.55 15.18 -7.39
N VAL A 115 -5.34 14.43 -8.47
CA VAL A 115 -4.44 13.26 -8.46
C VAL A 115 -2.98 13.72 -8.39
N GLY A 116 -2.30 13.33 -7.31
CA GLY A 116 -0.89 13.62 -7.10
C GLY A 116 0.03 12.51 -7.61
N GLN A 117 -0.36 11.24 -7.46
CA GLN A 117 0.29 10.10 -8.10
C GLN A 117 -0.69 8.96 -8.32
N GLU A 118 -0.43 8.12 -9.32
CA GLU A 118 -1.24 6.93 -9.61
C GLU A 118 -0.41 5.88 -10.34
N GLY A 119 -0.87 4.63 -10.33
CA GLY A 119 -0.18 3.51 -10.94
C GLY A 119 -0.92 2.19 -10.76
N GLN A 120 -0.22 1.10 -11.03
CA GLN A 120 -0.75 -0.27 -11.01
C GLN A 120 0.24 -1.22 -10.33
N ILE A 121 -0.23 -1.99 -9.35
CA ILE A 121 0.51 -3.10 -8.73
C ILE A 121 -0.40 -4.33 -8.78
N GLY A 122 0.04 -5.41 -9.44
CA GLY A 122 -0.83 -6.57 -9.64
C GLY A 122 -1.49 -6.67 -11.02
N GLY A 123 -0.96 -5.98 -12.02
CA GLY A 123 -1.54 -5.94 -13.36
C GLY A 123 -2.65 -4.90 -13.52
N ALA A 124 -3.49 -5.06 -14.54
CA ALA A 124 -4.46 -4.04 -14.96
C ALA A 124 -5.55 -3.74 -13.90
N ASP A 125 -5.91 -4.73 -13.09
CA ASP A 125 -6.90 -4.61 -12.01
C ASP A 125 -6.27 -4.11 -10.69
N GLY A 126 -4.95 -3.90 -10.70
CA GLY A 126 -4.15 -3.50 -9.56
C GLY A 126 -4.03 -2.00 -9.33
N ARG A 127 -4.97 -1.19 -9.83
CA ARG A 127 -4.86 0.28 -9.86
C ARG A 127 -4.86 0.91 -8.47
N PHE A 128 -4.18 2.04 -8.36
CA PHE A 128 -4.27 2.94 -7.22
C PHE A 128 -4.13 4.40 -7.65
N ALA A 129 -4.70 5.31 -6.87
CA ALA A 129 -4.50 6.75 -7.02
C ALA A 129 -4.44 7.43 -5.66
N TYR A 130 -3.53 8.38 -5.53
CA TYR A 130 -3.34 9.24 -4.38
C TYR A 130 -3.77 10.66 -4.74
N PHE A 131 -4.58 11.25 -3.87
CA PHE A 131 -5.04 12.62 -4.03
C PHE A 131 -4.23 13.59 -3.17
N GLU A 132 -3.85 14.73 -3.74
CA GLU A 132 -3.18 15.80 -3.00
C GLU A 132 -4.08 16.30 -1.86
N THR A 133 -3.46 16.62 -0.72
CA THR A 133 -4.13 17.22 0.44
C THR A 133 -3.39 18.48 0.86
N GLU A 134 -4.14 19.54 1.16
CA GLU A 134 -3.56 20.82 1.58
C GLU A 134 -3.39 20.94 3.10
N HIS A 135 -3.92 20.00 3.87
CA HIS A 135 -4.04 20.16 5.33
C HIS A 135 -2.81 19.71 6.09
N HIS A 136 -2.60 18.40 6.21
CA HIS A 136 -1.40 17.85 6.78
C HIS A 136 -1.02 16.56 6.06
N PRO A 137 0.27 16.19 6.07
CA PRO A 137 0.71 15.07 5.27
C PRO A 137 0.02 13.74 5.56
N GLY A 138 -0.44 13.48 6.79
CA GLY A 138 -1.17 12.26 7.18
C GLY A 138 -2.65 12.14 6.76
N THR A 139 -3.17 13.06 5.94
CA THR A 139 -4.54 13.02 5.40
C THR A 139 -4.59 12.81 3.88
N VAL A 140 -3.48 12.37 3.27
CA VAL A 140 -3.51 11.99 1.86
C VAL A 140 -4.51 10.85 1.70
N VAL A 141 -5.38 10.96 0.71
CA VAL A 141 -6.37 9.91 0.41
C VAL A 141 -5.80 9.04 -0.70
N GLU A 142 -5.76 7.73 -0.46
CA GLU A 142 -5.52 6.74 -1.49
C GLU A 142 -6.83 5.99 -1.79
N ILE A 143 -7.12 5.76 -3.07
CA ILE A 143 -8.05 4.73 -3.49
C ILE A 143 -7.28 3.59 -4.15
N SER A 144 -7.60 2.36 -3.76
CA SER A 144 -6.97 1.16 -4.32
C SER A 144 -8.04 0.21 -4.86
N ASP A 145 -7.85 -0.22 -6.11
CA ASP A 145 -8.67 -1.24 -6.75
C ASP A 145 -8.34 -2.58 -6.09
N VAL A 146 -9.35 -3.22 -5.50
CA VAL A 146 -9.22 -4.57 -4.94
C VAL A 146 -9.80 -5.64 -5.85
N GLY A 147 -10.06 -5.31 -7.12
CA GLY A 147 -10.38 -6.29 -8.15
C GLY A 147 -9.31 -7.37 -8.32
N GLY A 148 -9.70 -8.50 -8.92
CA GLY A 148 -8.79 -9.60 -9.24
C GLY A 148 -8.22 -10.31 -8.01
N THR A 149 -6.90 -10.52 -7.98
CA THR A 149 -6.19 -11.27 -6.94
C THR A 149 -5.80 -10.43 -5.72
N LYS A 150 -5.85 -9.10 -5.80
CA LYS A 150 -5.38 -8.22 -4.72
C LYS A 150 -6.19 -8.40 -3.44
N ARG A 151 -7.53 -8.49 -3.55
CA ARG A 151 -8.41 -8.76 -2.40
C ARG A 151 -8.03 -10.06 -1.70
N PHE A 152 -7.75 -11.11 -2.47
CA PHE A 152 -7.38 -12.41 -1.93
C PHE A 152 -6.06 -12.33 -1.14
N VAL A 153 -5.04 -11.65 -1.69
CA VAL A 153 -3.76 -11.45 -0.97
C VAL A 153 -3.98 -10.68 0.34
N PHE A 154 -4.75 -9.60 0.31
CA PHE A 154 -5.02 -8.82 1.53
C PHE A 154 -5.83 -9.61 2.58
N ASP A 155 -6.75 -10.47 2.15
CA ASP A 155 -7.49 -11.36 3.05
C ASP A 155 -6.56 -12.42 3.68
N LEU A 156 -5.56 -12.90 2.94
CA LEU A 156 -4.55 -13.81 3.48
C LEU A 156 -3.64 -13.12 4.50
N VAL A 157 -3.18 -11.89 4.23
CA VAL A 157 -2.39 -11.10 5.19
C VAL A 157 -3.17 -10.90 6.48
N LYS A 158 -4.47 -10.58 6.37
CA LYS A 158 -5.36 -10.47 7.52
C LYS A 158 -5.49 -11.78 8.29
N LEU A 159 -5.73 -12.88 7.58
CA LEU A 159 -5.86 -14.21 8.19
C LEU A 159 -4.57 -14.62 8.93
N ALA A 160 -3.41 -14.31 8.35
CA ALA A 160 -2.11 -14.58 8.96
C ALA A 160 -1.96 -13.80 10.29
N ALA A 161 -2.29 -12.50 10.29
CA ALA A 161 -2.24 -11.68 11.49
C ALA A 161 -3.22 -12.16 12.59
N ASP A 162 -4.44 -12.54 12.21
CA ASP A 162 -5.47 -13.00 13.15
C ASP A 162 -5.08 -14.32 13.85
N ASN A 163 -4.21 -15.14 13.24
CA ASN A 163 -3.78 -16.45 13.76
C ASN A 163 -2.31 -16.50 14.18
N TRP A 164 -1.63 -15.35 14.20
CA TRP A 164 -0.19 -15.30 14.42
C TRP A 164 0.19 -15.66 15.86
N ASP A 165 1.14 -16.59 16.00
CA ASP A 165 1.63 -17.11 17.28
C ASP A 165 2.98 -16.51 17.70
N TRP A 166 3.38 -15.39 17.08
CA TRP A 166 4.68 -14.72 17.22
C TRP A 166 5.87 -15.41 16.53
N SER A 167 5.68 -16.59 15.94
CA SER A 167 6.74 -17.23 15.15
C SER A 167 6.91 -16.54 13.80
N ASN A 168 8.13 -16.61 13.24
CA ASN A 168 8.45 -16.08 11.91
C ASN A 168 7.89 -14.65 11.66
N PRO A 169 8.29 -13.63 12.44
CA PRO A 169 7.62 -12.32 12.47
C PRO A 169 7.70 -11.50 11.17
N ILE A 170 8.65 -11.83 10.28
CA ILE A 170 8.89 -11.12 9.03
C ILE A 170 9.14 -12.17 7.95
N GLN A 171 8.36 -12.15 6.88
CA GLN A 171 8.54 -12.96 5.69
C GLN A 171 8.86 -12.06 4.50
N GLU A 172 10.02 -12.29 3.88
CA GLU A 172 10.33 -11.65 2.60
C GLU A 172 9.59 -12.40 1.48
N ILE A 173 8.85 -11.66 0.67
CA ILE A 173 8.00 -12.14 -0.41
C ILE A 173 8.42 -11.41 -1.68
N ASP A 174 8.59 -12.15 -2.78
CA ASP A 174 8.93 -11.55 -4.07
C ASP A 174 7.83 -10.57 -4.53
N ALA A 175 8.22 -9.38 -4.99
CA ALA A 175 7.29 -8.33 -5.41
C ALA A 175 6.42 -8.72 -6.61
N SER A 176 6.90 -9.65 -7.45
CA SER A 176 6.11 -10.23 -8.54
C SER A 176 4.89 -11.01 -8.04
N LEU A 177 4.87 -11.38 -6.75
CA LEU A 177 3.80 -12.19 -6.19
C LEU A 177 2.49 -11.43 -6.01
N ILE A 178 2.54 -10.10 -5.86
CA ILE A 178 1.33 -9.25 -5.89
C ILE A 178 0.78 -9.13 -7.33
N GLY A 179 1.60 -9.47 -8.33
CA GLY A 179 1.33 -9.49 -9.78
C GLY A 179 0.13 -10.31 -10.26
N GLY A 180 -0.44 -11.17 -9.39
CA GLY A 180 -1.48 -12.13 -9.79
C GLY A 180 -0.95 -13.32 -10.59
N ASP A 181 0.36 -13.59 -10.54
CA ASP A 181 0.92 -14.83 -11.07
C ASP A 181 0.36 -16.04 -10.28
N PRO A 182 -0.29 -17.03 -10.92
CA PRO A 182 -0.76 -18.22 -10.23
C PRO A 182 0.35 -19.01 -9.51
N ALA A 183 1.59 -18.99 -10.01
CA ALA A 183 2.74 -19.61 -9.35
C ALA A 183 3.08 -18.85 -8.06
N ALA A 184 2.93 -17.53 -8.10
CA ALA A 184 3.16 -16.70 -6.95
C ALA A 184 2.14 -16.88 -5.83
N LEU A 185 0.88 -17.06 -6.23
CA LEU A 185 -0.21 -17.38 -5.32
C LEU A 185 0.08 -18.67 -4.55
N ALA A 186 0.66 -19.66 -5.24
CA ALA A 186 1.06 -20.92 -4.63
C ALA A 186 2.24 -20.74 -3.66
N GLU A 187 3.20 -19.87 -3.95
CA GLU A 187 4.29 -19.53 -3.03
C GLU A 187 3.80 -18.80 -1.77
N ILE A 188 2.89 -17.84 -1.91
CA ILE A 188 2.24 -17.17 -0.77
C ILE A 188 1.49 -18.20 0.08
N MET A 189 0.70 -19.09 -0.54
CA MET A 189 -0.01 -20.15 0.19
C MET A 189 0.99 -21.06 0.93
N ALA A 190 2.11 -21.44 0.30
CA ALA A 190 3.14 -22.26 0.93
C ALA A 190 3.90 -21.56 2.07
N ALA A 191 4.12 -20.24 1.97
CA ALA A 191 4.76 -19.44 3.02
C ALA A 191 3.84 -19.22 4.23
N LEU A 192 2.52 -19.30 4.02
CA LEU A 192 1.50 -19.11 5.05
C LEU A 192 1.10 -20.38 5.80
N GLY A 193 1.52 -21.57 5.35
CA GLY A 193 1.20 -22.87 5.96
C GLY A 193 -0.07 -23.51 5.40
#